data_AF-A0A250L271-F1
#
_entry.id   AF-A0A250L271-F1
#
_cell.length_a   1.000
_cell.length_b   1.000
_cell.length_c   1.000
_cell.angle_alpha   90.00
_cell.angle_beta   90.00
_cell.angle_gamma   90.00
#
_symmetry.space_group_name_H-M   'P 1'
#
loop_
_entity.id
_entity.type
_entity.pdbx_description
1 polymer ?
#
loop_
_entity_poly.entity_id
_entity_poly.type
_entity_poly.pdbx_seq_one_letter_code
_entity_poly.pdbx_strand_id
1 'polypeptide(L)'
;MIAFDDSMKWLEPLSRLIVMLDEALDQEGQLDLTPTVVVARAQELLKLDRTSTDAFATRYLRHFDNSADLAVDHTALLKLIGSVA
;
A
#
# COMPACT_ATOMS: atom_id res chain seq x y z
N MET A 1 25.37 -4.91 4.16
CA MET A 1 24.18 -4.56 4.97
C MET A 1 23.67 -3.25 4.42
N ILE A 2 22.58 -3.26 3.63
CA ILE A 2 21.98 -2.02 3.13
C ILE A 2 21.46 -1.30 4.37
N ALA A 3 22.14 -0.23 4.76
CA ALA A 3 21.62 0.64 5.80
C ALA A 3 20.29 1.17 5.26
N PHE A 4 19.20 0.92 5.99
CA PHE A 4 17.99 1.70 5.83
C PHE A 4 18.38 3.13 6.16
N ASP A 5 18.76 3.88 5.14
CA ASP A 5 19.04 5.30 5.23
C ASP A 5 17.79 5.94 5.84
N ASP A 6 17.96 6.84 6.80
CA ASP A 6 16.86 7.55 7.46
C ASP A 6 15.93 8.24 6.43
N SER A 7 16.45 8.53 5.24
CA SER A 7 15.72 9.02 4.08
C SER A 7 14.68 8.06 3.49
N MET A 8 14.71 6.77 3.82
CA MET A 8 13.79 5.73 3.34
C MET A 8 12.78 5.25 4.38
N LYS A 9 12.86 5.72 5.64
CA LYS A 9 11.92 5.34 6.72
C LYS A 9 10.46 5.62 6.36
N TRP A 10 10.19 6.60 5.51
CA TRP A 10 8.83 6.89 5.05
C TRP A 10 8.20 5.77 4.21
N LEU A 11 8.99 4.85 3.66
CA LEU A 11 8.49 3.67 2.91
C LEU A 11 8.06 2.52 3.81
N GLU A 12 8.35 2.59 5.11
CA GLU A 12 8.05 1.52 6.06
C GLU A 12 6.60 1.00 6.00
N PRO A 13 5.56 1.86 5.88
CA PRO A 13 4.19 1.38 5.74
C PRO A 13 3.97 0.49 4.51
N LEU A 14 4.61 0.81 3.38
CA LEU A 14 4.54 0.01 2.15
C LEU A 14 5.33 -1.30 2.29
N SER A 15 6.51 -1.26 2.92
CA SER A 15 7.29 -2.47 3.19
C SER A 15 6.52 -3.45 4.08
N ARG A 16 5.81 -2.96 5.10
CA ARG A 16 4.94 -3.80 5.94
C ARG A 16 3.80 -4.41 5.15
N LEU A 17 3.17 -3.67 4.24
CA LEU A 17 2.11 -4.20 3.38
C LEU A 17 2.63 -5.35 2.49
N ILE A 18 3.84 -5.21 1.94
CA ILE A 18 4.47 -6.27 1.13
C ILE A 18 4.72 -7.53 1.96
N VAL A 19 5.23 -7.39 3.19
CA VAL A 19 5.42 -8.55 4.09
C VAL A 19 4.08 -9.23 4.40
N MET A 20 3.03 -8.45 4.68
CA MET A 20 1.70 -9.02 4.93
C MET A 20 1.13 -9.75 3.69
N LEU A 21 1.41 -9.25 2.48
CA LEU A 21 1.04 -9.93 1.23
C LEU A 21 1.79 -11.26 1.08
N ASP A 22 3.10 -11.27 1.35
CA ASP A 22 3.96 -12.46 1.28
C ASP A 22 3.48 -13.54 2.26
N GLU A 23 3.27 -13.16 3.52
CA GLU A 23 2.73 -14.04 4.56
C GLU A 23 1.33 -14.57 4.22
N ALA A 24 0.48 -13.75 3.58
CA ALA A 24 -0.85 -14.15 3.17
C ALA A 24 -0.84 -15.16 2.00
N LEU A 25 0.14 -15.05 1.11
CA LEU A 25 0.32 -15.97 -0.01
C LEU A 25 0.89 -17.33 0.45
N ASP A 26 1.74 -17.33 1.47
CA ASP A 26 2.34 -18.55 2.03
C ASP A 26 1.38 -19.35 2.94
N GLN A 27 0.29 -18.75 3.41
CA GLN A 27 -0.71 -19.41 4.27
C GLN A 27 -1.79 -20.13 3.43
N GLU A 28 -1.46 -21.30 2.87
CA GLU A 28 -2.38 -22.15 2.07
C GLU A 28 -3.67 -22.63 2.78
N GLY A 29 -3.93 -22.26 4.04
CA GLY A 29 -5.04 -22.81 4.85
C GLY A 29 -6.02 -21.80 5.48
N GLN A 30 -5.78 -20.49 5.38
CA GLN A 30 -6.58 -19.46 6.07
C GLN A 30 -7.01 -18.30 5.15
N LEU A 31 -7.20 -18.63 3.88
CA LEU A 31 -7.45 -17.71 2.77
C LEU A 31 -8.76 -16.92 2.85
N ASP A 32 -9.69 -17.23 3.74
CA ASP A 32 -10.99 -16.51 3.77
C ASP A 32 -10.94 -15.18 4.57
N LEU A 33 -9.96 -15.00 5.47
CA LEU A 33 -9.85 -13.81 6.33
C LEU A 33 -8.59 -12.97 6.03
N THR A 34 -7.48 -13.62 5.69
CA THR A 34 -6.19 -12.96 5.45
C THR A 34 -6.22 -12.00 4.26
N PRO A 35 -6.84 -12.33 3.11
CA PRO A 35 -6.94 -11.40 1.98
C PRO A 35 -7.72 -10.14 2.32
N THR A 36 -8.78 -10.25 3.12
CA THR A 36 -9.61 -9.10 3.51
C THR A 36 -8.85 -8.10 4.38
N VAL A 37 -8.03 -8.58 5.32
CA VAL A 37 -7.20 -7.69 6.17
C VAL A 37 -6.14 -6.98 5.33
N VAL A 38 -5.48 -7.71 4.42
CA VAL A 38 -4.46 -7.14 3.54
C VAL A 38 -5.08 -6.12 2.57
N VAL A 39 -6.25 -6.41 2.01
CA VAL A 39 -7.02 -5.49 1.17
C VAL A 39 -7.40 -4.22 1.93
N ALA A 40 -7.93 -4.33 3.15
CA ALA A 40 -8.28 -3.18 3.98
C ALA A 40 -7.06 -2.30 4.28
N ARG A 41 -5.91 -2.91 4.59
CA ARG A 41 -4.66 -2.17 4.82
C ARG A 41 -4.13 -1.50 3.56
N ALA A 42 -4.23 -2.16 2.39
CA ALA A 42 -3.87 -1.55 1.12
C ALA A 42 -4.76 -0.33 0.81
N GLN A 43 -6.07 -0.44 1.04
CA GLN A 43 -7.01 0.68 0.87
C GLN A 43 -6.70 1.85 1.82
N GLU A 44 -6.43 1.57 3.09
CA GLU A 44 -6.05 2.60 4.08
C GLU A 44 -4.74 3.29 3.68
N LEU A 45 -3.72 2.53 3.30
CA LEU A 45 -2.40 3.06 2.97
C LEU A 45 -2.41 3.92 1.71
N LEU A 46 -3.15 3.49 0.69
CA LEU A 46 -3.21 4.17 -0.61
C LEU A 46 -4.28 5.27 -0.65
N LYS A 47 -5.05 5.45 0.42
CA LYS A 47 -6.06 6.50 0.49
C LYS A 47 -5.45 7.86 0.18
N LEU A 48 -6.04 8.58 -0.77
CA LEU A 48 -5.63 9.92 -1.16
C LEU A 48 -6.11 10.94 -0.12
N ASP A 49 -5.49 10.96 1.05
CA ASP A 49 -5.81 11.88 2.15
C ASP A 49 -4.91 13.13 2.12
N ARG A 50 -5.42 14.19 1.49
CA ARG A 50 -4.73 15.49 1.39
C ARG A 50 -4.57 16.22 2.73
N THR A 51 -5.22 15.74 3.79
CA THR A 51 -5.11 16.30 5.14
C THR A 51 -4.16 15.51 6.03
N SER A 52 -3.68 14.35 5.58
CA SER A 52 -2.74 13.53 6.35
C SER A 52 -1.40 14.25 6.53
N THR A 53 -0.86 14.15 7.74
CA THR A 53 0.50 14.59 8.08
C THR A 53 1.53 13.47 7.97
N ASP A 54 1.11 12.27 7.55
CA ASP A 54 1.98 11.11 7.45
C ASP A 54 3.01 11.30 6.33
N ALA A 55 4.25 10.93 6.65
CA ALA A 55 5.38 11.09 5.74
C ALA A 55 5.22 10.29 4.43
N PHE A 56 4.57 9.13 4.51
CA PHE A 56 4.21 8.30 3.35
C PHE A 56 3.12 8.98 2.53
N ALA A 57 1.96 9.26 3.12
CA ALA A 57 0.80 9.81 2.42
C ALA A 57 1.14 11.12 1.69
N THR A 58 1.87 12.01 2.35
CA THR A 58 2.31 13.29 1.75
C THR A 58 3.20 13.08 0.51
N ARG A 59 4.13 12.12 0.57
CA ARG A 59 5.03 11.82 -0.57
C ARG A 59 4.31 11.07 -1.67
N TYR A 60 3.47 10.11 -1.30
CA TYR A 60 2.65 9.35 -2.22
C TYR A 60 1.73 10.26 -3.02
N LEU A 61 1.01 11.18 -2.35
CA LEU A 61 0.17 12.19 -2.99
C LEU A 61 0.96 13.10 -3.92
N ARG A 62 2.13 13.58 -3.49
CA ARG A 62 3.00 14.39 -4.34
C ARG A 62 3.42 13.63 -5.60
N HIS A 63 3.76 12.35 -5.48
CA HIS A 63 4.11 11.54 -6.65
C HIS A 63 2.89 11.25 -7.53
N PHE A 64 1.73 11.00 -6.93
CA PHE A 64 0.47 10.79 -7.64
C PHE A 64 0.09 12.00 -8.49
N ASP A 65 0.18 13.21 -7.93
CA ASP A 65 -0.14 14.45 -8.66
C ASP A 65 0.85 14.76 -9.80
N ASN A 66 2.07 14.21 -9.76
CA ASN A 66 3.13 14.48 -10.73
C ASN A 66 3.40 13.31 -11.70
N SER A 67 2.73 12.17 -11.55
CA SER A 67 2.94 10.97 -12.37
C SER A 67 1.62 10.40 -12.86
N ALA A 68 1.35 10.56 -14.15
CA ALA A 68 0.16 10.01 -14.79
C ALA A 68 0.12 8.48 -14.73
N ASP A 69 1.27 7.82 -14.89
CA ASP A 69 1.38 6.37 -14.83
C ASP A 69 0.98 5.84 -13.43
N LEU A 70 1.45 6.52 -12.37
CA LEU A 70 1.09 6.14 -11.00
C LEU A 70 -0.42 6.29 -10.74
N ALA A 71 -1.06 7.30 -11.33
CA ALA A 71 -2.51 7.49 -11.20
C ALA A 71 -3.32 6.38 -11.89
N VAL A 72 -2.84 5.89 -13.04
CA VAL A 72 -3.43 4.76 -13.75
C VAL A 72 -3.29 3.48 -12.92
N ASP A 73 -2.07 3.17 -12.46
CA ASP A 73 -1.79 1.97 -11.66
C ASP A 73 -2.55 1.97 -10.33
N HIS A 74 -2.60 3.13 -9.65
CA HIS A 74 -3.39 3.31 -8.44
C HIS A 74 -4.87 3.00 -8.67
N THR A 75 -5.43 3.55 -9.75
CA THR A 75 -6.85 3.32 -10.11
C THR A 75 -7.12 1.86 -10.46
N ALA A 76 -6.20 1.21 -11.17
CA ALA A 76 -6.29 -0.21 -11.51
C ALA A 76 -6.28 -1.08 -10.25
N LEU A 77 -5.36 -0.80 -9.32
CA LEU A 77 -5.26 -1.51 -8.05
C LEU A 77 -6.51 -1.32 -7.18
N LEU A 78 -7.02 -0.09 -7.04
CA LEU A 78 -8.25 0.17 -6.29
C LEU A 78 -9.47 -0.56 -6.88
N LYS A 79 -9.56 -0.69 -8.21
CA LYS A 79 -10.61 -1.48 -8.86
C LYS A 79 -10.49 -2.97 -8.54
N LEU A 80 -9.28 -3.51 -8.57
CA LEU A 80 -9.02 -4.92 -8.25
C LEU A 80 -9.42 -5.22 -6.80
N ILE A 81 -8.97 -4.42 -5.85
CA ILE A 81 -9.24 -4.67 -4.42
C ILE A 81 -10.67 -4.25 -4.01
N GLY A 82 -11.28 -3.28 -4.69
CA GLY A 82 -12.67 -2.87 -4.48
C GLY A 82 -13.70 -3.83 -5.11
N SER A 83 -13.28 -4.63 -6.09
CA SER A 83 -14.09 -5.72 -6.65
C SER A 83 -14.06 -7.00 -5.82
N VAL A 84 -13.16 -7.07 -4.82
CA VAL A 84 -13.02 -8.21 -3.88
C VAL A 84 -13.88 -8.00 -2.62
N ALA A 85 -14.55 -6.83 -2.49
CA ALA A 85 -15.44 -6.47 -1.39
C ALA A 85 -16.89 -6.93 -1.59
#